data_AF-A0A6I5PKZ3-F1
#
_entry.id   AF-A0A6I5PKZ3-F1
#
_cell.length_a   1.000
_cell.length_b   1.000
_cell.length_c   1.000
_cell.angle_alpha   90.00
_cell.angle_beta   90.00
_cell.angle_gamma   90.00
#
_symmetry.space_group_name_H-M   'P 1'
#
loop_
_entity.id
_entity.type
_entity.pdbx_description
1 polymer ?
#
loop_
_entity_poly.entity_id
_entity_poly.type
_entity_poly.pdbx_seq_one_letter_code
_entity_poly.pdbx_strand_id
1 'polypeptide(L)'
;MQALQQVLEDLRAHRQRIEQSGPIAPVGVWLEVYCPGGRDVYYARLKAETPMWGKSRMRGLQRVGSTNHRDWQTRIKRRDALLEIERRSLALQAMLNDPIWEP
;
A
#
# COMPACT_ATOMS: atom_id res chain seq x y z
N MET A 1 -21.97 -5.89 20.06
CA MET A 1 -21.30 -7.02 19.37
C MET A 1 -21.62 -7.11 17.87
N GLN A 2 -22.89 -7.18 17.45
CA GLN A 2 -23.27 -7.38 16.04
C GLN A 2 -22.72 -6.32 15.06
N ALA A 3 -22.65 -5.05 15.49
CA ALA A 3 -22.10 -3.97 14.66
C ALA A 3 -20.59 -4.11 14.38
N LEU A 4 -19.78 -4.46 15.37
CA LEU A 4 -18.32 -4.63 15.20
C LEU A 4 -18.00 -5.84 14.32
N GLN A 5 -18.77 -6.92 14.46
CA GLN A 5 -18.68 -8.09 13.58
C GLN A 5 -19.02 -7.73 12.13
N GLN A 6 -20.08 -6.95 11.89
CA GLN A 6 -20.41 -6.47 10.55
C GLN A 6 -19.29 -5.63 9.94
N VAL A 7 -18.67 -4.72 10.71
CA VAL A 7 -17.54 -3.92 10.23
C VAL A 7 -16.35 -4.79 9.86
N LEU A 8 -16.06 -5.87 10.61
CA LEU A 8 -15.01 -6.81 10.26
C LEU A 8 -15.29 -7.55 8.94
N GLU A 9 -16.53 -7.97 8.71
CA GLU A 9 -16.93 -8.56 7.42
C GLU A 9 -16.81 -7.57 6.27
N ASP A 10 -17.22 -6.31 6.47
CA ASP A 10 -17.10 -5.25 5.47
C ASP A 10 -15.64 -4.97 5.11
N LEU A 11 -14.74 -4.95 6.11
CA LEU A 11 -13.30 -4.81 5.93
C LEU A 11 -12.71 -5.99 5.15
N ARG A 12 -13.13 -7.22 5.44
CA ARG A 12 -12.74 -8.43 4.67
C ARG A 12 -13.19 -8.34 3.22
N ALA A 13 -14.45 -7.96 2.97
CA ALA A 13 -14.97 -7.76 1.62
C ALA A 13 -14.25 -6.62 0.87
N HIS A 14 -13.85 -5.56 1.58
CA HIS A 14 -13.06 -4.48 0.98
C HIS A 14 -11.63 -4.94 0.62
N ARG A 15 -10.99 -5.73 1.49
CA ARG A 15 -9.69 -6.34 1.24
C ARG A 15 -9.71 -7.16 -0.06
N GLN A 16 -10.68 -8.07 -0.19
CA GLN A 16 -10.83 -8.92 -1.37
C GLN A 16 -11.01 -8.10 -2.65
N ARG A 17 -11.82 -7.04 -2.62
CA ARG A 17 -12.01 -6.15 -3.77
C ARG A 17 -10.71 -5.46 -4.19
N ILE A 18 -9.88 -5.03 -3.24
CA ILE A 18 -8.58 -4.43 -3.56
C ILE A 18 -7.63 -5.46 -4.17
N GLU A 19 -7.55 -6.66 -3.58
CA GLU A 19 -6.73 -7.77 -4.08
C GLU A 19 -7.12 -8.18 -5.51
N GLN A 20 -8.40 -8.15 -5.84
CA GLN A 20 -8.91 -8.43 -7.19
C GLN A 20 -8.75 -7.26 -8.17
N SER A 21 -8.56 -6.03 -7.68
CA SER A 21 -8.49 -4.82 -8.52
C SER A 21 -7.21 -4.68 -9.34
N GLY A 22 -6.21 -5.55 -9.10
CA GLY A 22 -4.98 -5.61 -9.88
C GLY A 22 -3.70 -5.71 -9.03
N PRO A 23 -2.52 -5.51 -9.63
CA PRO A 23 -1.25 -5.73 -8.95
C PRO A 23 -1.07 -4.84 -7.72
N ILE A 24 -0.45 -5.41 -6.69
CA ILE A 24 -0.13 -4.76 -5.42
C ILE A 24 1.40 -4.62 -5.31
N ALA A 25 1.88 -3.51 -4.78
CA ALA A 25 3.30 -3.31 -4.57
C ALA A 25 3.82 -4.22 -3.44
N PRO A 26 5.04 -4.78 -3.56
CA PRO A 26 5.67 -5.48 -2.44
C PRO A 26 5.90 -4.56 -1.23
N VAL A 27 6.06 -5.18 -0.06
CA VAL A 27 6.46 -4.48 1.18
C VAL A 27 7.88 -3.91 1.02
N GLY A 28 8.14 -2.77 1.65
CA GLY A 28 9.47 -2.13 1.64
C GLY A 28 9.83 -1.46 0.32
N VAL A 29 8.86 -1.20 -0.56
CA VAL A 29 9.05 -0.53 -1.86
C VAL A 29 8.41 0.85 -1.85
N TRP A 30 9.11 1.88 -2.31
CA TRP A 30 8.53 3.22 -2.41
C TRP A 30 8.92 3.94 -3.70
N LEU A 31 8.12 4.93 -4.06
CA LEU A 31 8.41 5.84 -5.16
C LEU A 31 9.26 6.99 -4.64
N GLU A 32 10.30 7.31 -5.40
CA GLU A 32 11.06 8.53 -5.22
C GLU A 32 10.99 9.36 -6.50
N VAL A 33 10.60 10.62 -6.34
CA VAL A 33 10.65 11.63 -7.38
C VAL A 33 11.94 12.42 -7.24
N TYR A 34 12.66 12.61 -8.34
CA TYR A 34 13.93 13.32 -8.36
C TYR A 34 14.07 14.16 -9.63
N CYS A 35 14.90 15.20 -9.53
CA CYS A 35 15.28 16.07 -10.64
C CYS A 35 16.77 15.83 -10.97
N PRO A 36 17.11 15.20 -12.11
CA PRO A 36 18.49 15.04 -12.52
C PRO A 36 19.07 16.37 -13.01
N GLY A 37 20.06 16.89 -12.29
CA GLY A 37 20.87 18.03 -12.73
C GLY A 37 20.15 19.38 -12.78
N GLY A 38 19.14 19.60 -11.93
CA GLY A 38 18.45 20.90 -11.81
C GLY A 38 17.58 21.29 -13.00
N ARG A 39 17.17 20.33 -13.84
CA ARG A 39 16.29 20.55 -14.99
C ARG A 39 14.82 20.66 -14.56
N ASP A 40 13.99 21.35 -15.34
CA ASP A 40 12.54 21.45 -15.08
C ASP A 40 11.74 20.15 -15.37
N VAL A 41 12.42 18.98 -15.35
CA VAL A 41 11.81 17.69 -15.64
C VAL A 41 12.03 16.73 -14.48
N TYR A 42 10.93 16.32 -13.87
CA TYR A 42 10.92 15.35 -12.79
C TYR A 42 10.87 13.91 -13.32
N TYR A 43 11.69 13.05 -12.74
CA TYR A 43 11.71 11.61 -12.98
C TYR A 43 11.30 10.86 -11.73
N ALA A 44 10.77 9.67 -11.92
CA ALA A 44 10.42 8.75 -10.85
C ALA A 44 11.32 7.51 -10.91
N ARG A 45 11.64 6.97 -9.75
CA ARG A 45 12.24 5.64 -9.60
C ARG A 45 11.61 4.91 -8.42
N LEU A 46 11.64 3.60 -8.48
CA LEU A 46 11.38 2.75 -7.34
C LEU A 46 12.64 2.61 -6.51
N LYS A 47 12.47 2.62 -5.20
CA LYS A 47 13.45 2.20 -4.21
C LYS A 47 12.88 1.04 -3.40
N ALA A 48 13.77 0.20 -2.90
CA ALA A 48 13.41 -0.93 -2.05
C ALA A 48 14.38 -1.04 -0.85
N GLU A 49 13.87 -1.54 0.27
CA GLU A 49 14.68 -1.80 1.47
C GLU A 49 15.74 -2.87 1.19
N THR A 50 15.33 -3.92 0.48
CA THR A 50 16.17 -5.05 0.07
C THR A 50 16.37 -5.10 -1.46
N PRO A 51 17.42 -5.75 -1.96
CA PRO A 51 17.61 -5.90 -3.41
C PRO A 51 16.46 -6.70 -4.04
N MET A 52 15.80 -6.11 -5.04
CA MET A 52 14.65 -6.73 -5.74
C MET A 52 14.82 -6.79 -7.27
N TRP A 53 15.71 -5.97 -7.83
CA TRP A 53 15.98 -5.93 -9.27
C TRP A 53 17.39 -6.45 -9.52
N GLY A 54 17.58 -7.76 -9.29
CA GLY A 54 18.89 -8.38 -9.22
C GLY A 54 19.65 -7.91 -7.97
N LYS A 55 20.85 -7.37 -8.15
CA LYS A 55 21.63 -6.77 -7.05
C LYS A 55 21.21 -5.33 -6.70
N SER A 56 20.26 -4.76 -7.45
CA SER A 56 19.83 -3.36 -7.28
C SER A 56 18.64 -3.23 -6.34
N ARG A 57 18.70 -2.19 -5.50
CA ARG A 57 17.59 -1.67 -4.69
C ARG A 57 16.83 -0.53 -5.38
N MET A 58 17.15 -0.24 -6.64
CA MET A 58 16.54 0.85 -7.40
C MET A 58 16.19 0.45 -8.84
N ARG A 59 15.07 0.98 -9.35
CA ARG A 59 14.65 0.82 -10.75
C ARG A 59 13.98 2.10 -11.25
N GLY A 60 14.47 2.66 -12.36
CA GLY A 60 13.85 3.86 -12.97
C GLY A 60 12.46 3.60 -13.54
N LEU A 61 11.55 4.58 -13.40
CA LEU A 61 10.19 4.58 -13.95
C LEU A 61 9.94 5.70 -14.97
N GLN A 62 11.02 6.29 -15.50
CA GLN A 62 10.98 7.42 -16.44
C GLN A 62 10.38 8.68 -15.80
N ARG A 63 9.80 9.57 -16.60
CA ARG A 63 9.23 10.85 -16.15
C ARG A 63 8.07 10.64 -15.19
N VAL A 64 7.92 11.56 -14.24
CA VAL A 64 6.72 11.65 -13.41
C VAL A 64 5.49 11.77 -14.30
N GLY A 65 4.44 11.04 -13.97
CA GLY A 65 3.20 11.01 -14.74
C GLY A 65 3.20 10.06 -15.94
N SER A 66 4.31 9.37 -16.23
CA SER A 66 4.33 8.28 -17.21
C SER A 66 3.38 7.14 -16.81
N THR A 67 3.02 6.29 -17.78
CA THR A 67 2.20 5.09 -17.54
C THR A 67 2.81 4.21 -16.44
N ASN A 68 4.13 4.00 -16.48
CA ASN A 68 4.84 3.22 -15.48
C ASN A 68 4.80 3.86 -14.09
N HIS A 69 4.96 5.19 -14.00
CA HIS A 69 4.82 5.92 -12.74
C HIS A 69 3.42 5.78 -12.15
N ARG A 70 2.37 6.01 -12.96
CA ARG A 70 0.96 5.93 -12.50
C ARG A 70 0.55 4.51 -12.12
N ASP A 71 1.02 3.51 -12.86
CA ASP A 71 0.79 2.10 -12.52
C ASP A 71 1.39 1.78 -11.15
N TRP A 72 2.67 2.08 -10.92
CA TRP A 72 3.31 1.84 -9.63
C TRP A 72 2.71 2.66 -8.49
N GLN A 73 2.27 3.89 -8.75
CA GLN A 73 1.56 4.68 -7.76
C GLN A 73 0.26 3.99 -7.33
N THR A 74 -0.48 3.42 -8.29
CA THR A 74 -1.69 2.64 -8.00
C THR A 74 -1.38 1.37 -7.21
N ARG A 75 -0.33 0.63 -7.58
CA ARG A 75 0.12 -0.57 -6.85
C ARG A 75 0.46 -0.28 -5.39
N ILE A 76 1.16 0.83 -5.13
CA ILE A 76 1.51 1.29 -3.78
C ILE A 76 0.25 1.69 -3.00
N LYS A 77 -0.65 2.48 -3.60
CA LYS A 77 -1.93 2.84 -2.98
C LYS A 77 -2.74 1.61 -2.56
N ARG A 78 -2.80 0.58 -3.41
CA ARG A 78 -3.46 -0.69 -3.06
C ARG A 78 -2.81 -1.35 -1.85
N ARG A 79 -1.47 -1.46 -1.84
CA ARG A 79 -0.73 -2.01 -0.70
C ARG A 79 -1.02 -1.25 0.59
N ASP A 80 -0.91 0.07 0.55
CA ASP A 80 -1.08 0.91 1.73
C ASP A 80 -2.52 0.83 2.26
N ALA A 81 -3.52 0.74 1.37
CA ALA A 81 -4.91 0.49 1.76
C ALA A 81 -5.10 -0.88 2.42
N LEU A 82 -4.44 -1.94 1.93
CA LEU A 82 -4.50 -3.27 2.56
C LEU A 82 -3.87 -3.27 3.96
N LEU A 83 -2.72 -2.61 4.13
CA LEU A 83 -2.07 -2.46 5.43
C LEU A 83 -2.98 -1.71 6.42
N GLU A 84 -3.68 -0.68 5.95
CA GLU A 84 -4.62 0.07 6.77
C GLU A 84 -5.85 -0.78 7.17
N ILE A 85 -6.39 -1.58 6.24
CA ILE A 85 -7.47 -2.53 6.54
C ILE A 85 -7.04 -3.54 7.59
N GLU A 86 -5.84 -4.10 7.45
CA GLU A 86 -5.28 -5.06 8.40
C GLU A 86 -5.13 -4.44 9.80
N ARG A 87 -4.56 -3.24 9.89
CA ARG A 87 -4.44 -2.49 11.15
C ARG A 87 -5.79 -2.28 11.84
N ARG A 88 -6.81 -1.86 11.08
CA ARG A 88 -8.17 -1.66 11.61
C ARG A 88 -8.81 -2.97 12.04
N SER A 89 -8.62 -4.04 11.27
CA SER A 89 -9.17 -5.36 11.58
C SER A 89 -8.59 -5.88 12.89
N LEU A 90 -7.27 -5.73 13.10
CA LEU A 90 -6.60 -6.10 14.35
C LEU A 90 -7.13 -5.30 15.54
N ALA A 91 -7.31 -3.98 15.39
CA ALA A 91 -7.86 -3.14 16.45
C ALA A 91 -9.29 -3.56 16.84
N LEU A 92 -10.15 -3.79 15.86
CA LEU A 92 -11.53 -4.23 16.10
C LEU A 92 -11.60 -5.64 16.71
N GLN A 93 -10.72 -6.54 16.28
CA GLN A 93 -10.64 -7.89 16.86
C GLN A 93 -10.16 -7.85 18.31
N ALA A 94 -9.17 -7.00 18.64
CA ALA A 94 -8.73 -6.81 20.01
C ALA A 94 -9.86 -6.28 20.90
N MET A 95 -10.61 -5.28 20.40
CA MET A 95 -11.79 -4.73 21.06
C MET A 95 -12.88 -5.80 21.30
N LEU A 96 -13.07 -6.76 20.40
CA LEU A 96 -14.01 -7.87 20.61
C LEU A 96 -13.50 -8.93 21.60
N ASN A 97 -12.19 -9.14 21.66
CA ASN A 97 -11.58 -10.15 22.54
C ASN A 97 -11.47 -9.66 23.99
N ASP A 98 -11.27 -8.36 24.20
CA ASP A 98 -11.18 -7.72 25.51
C ASP A 98 -12.06 -6.45 25.51
N PRO A 99 -13.37 -6.60 25.78
CA PRO A 99 -14.32 -5.50 25.70
C PRO A 99 -14.06 -4.49 26.82
N ILE A 100 -13.40 -3.38 26.49
CA ILE A 100 -13.14 -2.26 27.40
C ILE A 100 -14.42 -1.55 27.92
N TRP A 101 -15.59 -1.98 27.45
CA TRP A 101 -16.91 -1.39 27.72
C TRP A 101 -17.88 -2.36 28.40
N GLU A 102 -17.44 -3.56 28.77
CA GLU A 102 -18.20 -4.43 29.68
C GLU A 102 -17.72 -4.14 31.13
N PRO A 103 -18.64 -3.89 32.09
CA PRO A 103 -18.29 -3.62 33.48
C PRO A 103 -17.73 -4.84 34.22
#